data_AF-A0A352SE83-F1
#
_entry.id   AF-A0A352SE83-F1
#
_cell.length_a   1.000
_cell.length_b   1.000
_cell.length_c   1.000
_cell.angle_alpha   90.00
_cell.angle_beta   90.00
_cell.angle_gamma   90.00
#
_symmetry.space_group_name_H-M   'P 1'
#
loop_
_entity.id
_entity.type
_entity.pdbx_description
1 polymer ?
#
loop_
_entity_poly.entity_id
_entity_poly.type
_entity_poly.pdbx_seq_one_letter_code
_entity_poly.pdbx_strand_id
1 'polypeptide(L)' 'MSDFATWVRAQGARTEAALEAALPSTDTIPHTLHEAMRYAVLGGGKRVRPLLVHAAGEVVGA' A
#
# COMPACT_ATOMS: atom_id res chain seq x y z
N MET A 1 0.59 -5.08 23.69
CA MET A 1 0.73 -5.74 22.37
C MET A 1 -0.40 -5.43 21.37
N SER A 2 -1.57 -4.92 21.79
CA SER A 2 -2.67 -4.57 20.87
C SER A 2 -2.41 -3.35 19.98
N ASP A 3 -1.63 -2.38 20.48
CA ASP A 3 -1.38 -1.10 19.82
C ASP A 3 -0.62 -1.26 18.50
N PHE A 4 0.56 -1.90 18.55
CA PHE A 4 1.37 -2.17 17.35
C PHE A 4 0.61 -2.95 16.27
N ALA A 5 -0.12 -4.01 16.64
CA ALA A 5 -0.87 -4.80 15.67
C ALA A 5 -2.00 -3.99 15.02
N THR A 6 -2.62 -3.08 15.76
CA THR A 6 -3.66 -2.17 15.26
C THR A 6 -3.06 -1.13 14.32
N TRP A 7 -1.92 -0.55 14.71
CA TRP A 7 -1.16 0.38 13.88
C TRP A 7 -0.72 -0.26 12.56
N VAL A 8 -0.17 -1.48 12.58
CA VAL A 8 0.23 -2.22 11.37
C VAL A 8 -0.95 -2.41 10.42
N ARG A 9 -2.14 -2.75 10.93
CA ARG A 9 -3.34 -2.89 10.10
C ARG A 9 -3.77 -1.55 9.50
N ALA A 10 -3.76 -0.48 10.29
CA ALA A 10 -4.15 0.86 9.82
C ALA A 10 -3.20 1.37 8.72
N GLN A 11 -1.89 1.31 8.94
CA GLN A 11 -0.91 1.73 7.94
C GLN A 11 -0.88 0.80 6.71
N GLY A 12 -1.14 -0.50 6.91
CA GLY A 12 -1.36 -1.45 5.82
C GLY A 12 -2.53 -1.04 4.92
N ALA A 13 -3.70 -0.77 5.51
CA ALA A 13 -4.88 -0.32 4.77
C ALA A 13 -4.65 1.02 4.04
N ARG A 14 -3.98 1.98 4.71
CA ARG A 14 -3.60 3.26 4.10
C ARG A 14 -2.68 3.05 2.89
N THR A 15 -1.73 2.13 3.00
CA THR A 15 -0.82 1.78 1.90
C THR A 15 -1.58 1.16 0.73
N GLU A 16 -2.48 0.20 0.97
CA GLU A 16 -3.28 -0.41 -0.11
C GLU A 16 -4.10 0.63 -0.86
N ALA A 17 -4.79 1.52 -0.14
CA ALA A 17 -5.57 2.60 -0.76
C ALA A 17 -4.69 3.54 -1.61
N ALA A 18 -3.49 3.88 -1.12
CA ALA A 18 -2.55 4.72 -1.87
C ALA A 18 -2.02 4.02 -3.13
N LEU A 19 -1.72 2.72 -3.04
CA LEU A 19 -1.27 1.92 -4.19
C LEU A 19 -2.39 1.77 -5.22
N GLU A 20 -3.63 1.53 -4.78
CA GLU A 20 -4.79 1.42 -5.66
C GLU A 20 -5.04 2.70 -6.45
N ALA A 21 -4.95 3.86 -5.78
CA ALA A 21 -5.10 5.17 -6.40
C ALA A 21 -3.95 5.55 -7.33
N ALA A 22 -2.73 5.05 -7.06
CA ALA A 22 -1.55 5.33 -7.88
C ALA A 22 -1.49 4.50 -9.16
N LEU A 23 -2.20 3.37 -9.23
CA LEU A 23 -2.19 2.49 -10.39
C LEU A 23 -3.27 2.88 -11.40
N PRO A 24 -2.97 2.82 -12.71
CA PRO A 24 -3.97 3.05 -13.75
C PRO A 24 -5.18 2.11 -13.62
N SER A 25 -6.33 2.55 -14.14
CA SER A 25 -7.52 1.70 -14.27
C SER A 25 -7.27 0.58 -15.28
N THR A 26 -7.83 -0.60 -15.00
CA THR A 26 -7.86 -1.73 -15.95
C THR A 26 -8.64 -1.41 -17.22
N ASP A 27 -9.53 -0.42 -17.18
CA ASP A 27 -10.36 -0.01 -18.32
C ASP A 27 -9.63 0.96 -19.26
N THR A 28 -8.38 1.30 -18.95
CA THR A 28 -7.54 2.16 -19.79
C THR A 28 -6.53 1.31 -20.57
N ILE A 29 -6.37 1.59 -21.86
CA ILE A 29 -5.36 0.92 -22.71
C ILE A 29 -3.96 1.36 -22.26
N PRO A 30 -2.97 0.44 -22.17
CA PRO A 30 -3.05 -0.99 -22.47
C PRO A 30 -3.55 -1.84 -21.30
N HIS A 31 -4.71 -2.49 -21.48
CA HIS A 31 -5.42 -3.25 -20.45
C HIS A 31 -4.56 -4.33 -19.77
N THR A 32 -3.93 -5.21 -20.56
CA THR A 32 -3.13 -6.34 -20.03
C THR A 32 -1.98 -5.89 -19.15
N LEU A 33 -1.33 -4.77 -19.49
CA LEU A 33 -0.25 -4.22 -18.68
C LEU A 33 -0.78 -3.71 -17.34
N HIS A 34 -1.88 -2.95 -17.35
CA HIS A 34 -2.47 -2.40 -16.14
C HIS A 34 -3.02 -3.51 -15.22
N GLU A 35 -3.64 -4.55 -15.79
CA GLU A 35 -4.05 -5.74 -15.04
C GLU A 35 -2.84 -6.43 -14.38
N ALA A 36 -1.76 -6.65 -15.13
CA ALA A 36 -0.55 -7.28 -14.60
C ALA A 36 0.11 -6.44 -13.49
N MET A 37 0.15 -5.12 -13.63
CA MET A 37 0.65 -4.21 -12.60
C MET A 37 -0.20 -4.28 -11.33
N ARG A 38 -1.54 -4.19 -11.47
CA ARG A 38 -2.46 -4.29 -10.33
C ARG A 38 -2.38 -5.65 -9.65
N TYR A 39 -2.27 -6.73 -10.40
CA TYR A 39 -2.04 -8.07 -9.84
C TYR A 39 -0.75 -8.14 -9.02
N ALA A 40 0.37 -7.66 -9.58
CA ALA A 40 1.66 -7.71 -8.91
C ALA A 40 1.72 -6.85 -7.63
N VAL A 41 0.99 -5.72 -7.61
CA VAL A 41 1.07 -4.74 -6.52
C VAL A 41 -0.03 -4.94 -5.47
N LEU A 42 -1.29 -5.17 -5.88
CA LEU A 42 -2.50 -5.17 -5.02
C LEU A 42 -2.89 -6.56 -4.46
N GLY A 43 -2.07 -7.59 -4.67
CA GLY A 43 -2.30 -8.96 -4.17
C GLY A 43 -1.92 -9.20 -2.69
N GLY A 44 -1.74 -8.13 -1.91
CA GLY A 44 -1.30 -8.20 -0.52
C GLY A 44 0.22 -8.38 -0.34
N GLY A 45 0.60 -8.72 0.89
CA GLY A 45 1.99 -8.82 1.34
C GLY A 45 2.18 -8.16 2.71
N LYS A 46 3.35 -8.36 3.34
CA LYS A 46 3.59 -7.84 4.70
C LYS A 46 3.74 -6.31 4.78
N ARG A 47 3.88 -5.64 3.63
CA ARG A 47 4.07 -4.18 3.50
C ARG A 47 5.12 -3.59 4.44
N VAL A 48 6.19 -4.34 4.73
CA VAL A 48 7.24 -3.94 5.68
C VAL A 48 7.89 -2.59 5.31
N ARG A 49 8.15 -2.36 4.02
CA ARG A 49 8.80 -1.11 3.57
C ARG A 49 7.91 0.12 3.81
N PRO A 50 6.63 0.16 3.36
CA PRO A 50 5.70 1.22 3.72
C PRO A 50 5.55 1.45 5.23
N LEU A 51 5.47 0.39 6.04
CA LEU A 51 5.40 0.51 7.49
C LEU A 51 6.62 1.25 8.06
N LEU A 52 7.84 0.92 7.61
CA LEU A 52 9.06 1.62 8.04
C LEU A 52 9.04 3.11 7.65
N VAL A 53 8.53 3.44 6.46
CA VAL A 53 8.39 4.84 6.01
C VAL A 53 7.42 5.60 6.91
N HIS A 54 6.24 5.04 7.21
CA HIS A 54 5.27 5.67 8.09
C HIS A 54 5.81 5.84 9.52
N ALA A 55 6.46 4.81 10.08
CA ALA A 55 7.08 4.91 11.40
C ALA A 55 8.16 5.98 11.46
N ALA A 56 9.01 6.08 10.42
CA ALA A 56 10.03 7.13 10.35
C ALA A 56 9.40 8.54 10.28
N GLY A 57 8.31 8.70 9.52
CA GLY A 57 7.54 9.94 9.47
C GLY A 57 6.97 10.34 10.83
N GLU A 58 6.40 9.39 11.57
CA GLU A 58 5.87 9.61 12.92
C GLU A 58 6.99 10.05 13.90
N VAL A 59 8.18 9.47 13.78
CA VAL A 59 9.35 9.84 14.62
C VAL A 59 9.79 11.29 14.38
N VAL A 60 9.67 11.80 13.16
CA VAL A 60 10.07 13.17 12.80
C VAL A 60 8.90 14.17 12.79
N GLY A 61 7.68 13.74 13.12
CA GLY A 61 6.49 14.59 13.19
C GLY A 61 5.96 15.07 11.84
N ALA A 62 6.10 14.25 10.78
CA ALA A 62 5.61 14.53 9.44
C ALA A 62 4.08 14.48 9.29
#